data_AF-A0A2P8A4S4-F1
#
_entry.id   AF-A0A2P8A4S4-F1
#
_cell.length_a   1.000
_cell.length_b   1.000
_cell.length_c   1.000
_cell.angle_alpha   90.00
_cell.angle_beta   90.00
_cell.angle_gamma   90.00
#
_symmetry.space_group_name_H-M   'P 1'
#
loop_
_entity.id
_entity.type
_entity.pdbx_description
1 polymer ?
#
loop_
_entity_poly.entity_id
_entity_poly.type
_entity_poly.pdbx_seq_one_letter_code
_entity_poly.pdbx_strand_id
1 'polypeptide(L)'
;MLGRARLYRRAGARDTAAATLRAAALDRLLPRLNLPPDTPADEVAARVAAHAGADPERVAELLHGAGPEDDRELLELARDLDALTRTLAPHPTEGDPR
;
A
#
# COMPACT_ATOMS: atom_id res chain seq x y z
N MET A 1 -24.78 -20.90 20.44
CA MET A 1 -24.29 -19.58 19.98
C MET A 1 -22.77 -19.49 20.13
N LEU A 2 -21.96 -20.04 19.21
CA LEU A 2 -20.48 -20.06 19.30
C LEU A 2 -19.77 -19.71 17.96
N GLY A 3 -20.45 -19.01 17.05
CA GLY A 3 -19.92 -18.73 15.70
C GLY A 3 -19.18 -17.40 15.53
N ARG A 4 -19.50 -16.36 16.32
CA ARG A 4 -19.04 -14.98 16.05
C ARG A 4 -17.64 -14.65 16.56
N ALA A 5 -17.20 -15.26 17.68
CA ALA A 5 -15.90 -14.95 18.28
C ALA A 5 -14.69 -15.36 17.40
N ARG A 6 -14.84 -16.32 16.49
CA ARG A 6 -13.79 -16.70 15.53
C ARG A 6 -13.76 -15.79 14.30
N LEU A 7 -14.90 -15.26 13.89
CA LEU A 7 -15.01 -14.28 12.79
C LEU A 7 -14.33 -12.96 13.17
N TYR A 8 -14.61 -12.44 14.37
CA TYR A 8 -13.95 -11.20 14.84
C TYR A 8 -12.43 -11.33 14.97
N ARG A 9 -11.92 -12.51 15.36
CA ARG A 9 -10.47 -12.75 15.42
C ARG A 9 -9.80 -12.75 14.05
N ARG A 10 -10.48 -13.26 13.01
CA ARG A 10 -9.95 -13.23 11.64
C ARG A 10 -10.01 -11.83 11.03
N ALA A 11 -11.11 -11.11 11.25
CA ALA A 11 -11.24 -9.71 10.81
C ALA A 11 -10.12 -8.84 11.40
N GLY A 12 -9.92 -8.88 12.73
CA GLY A 12 -8.85 -8.08 13.36
C GLY A 12 -7.44 -8.45 12.92
N ALA A 13 -7.19 -9.72 12.59
CA ALA A 13 -5.89 -10.15 12.03
C ALA A 13 -5.64 -9.57 10.63
N ARG A 14 -6.69 -9.45 9.81
CA ARG A 14 -6.61 -8.88 8.45
C ARG A 14 -6.36 -7.38 8.49
N ASP A 15 -7.09 -6.65 9.32
CA ASP A 15 -6.87 -5.20 9.48
C ASP A 15 -5.45 -4.90 9.96
N THR A 16 -4.95 -5.71 10.90
CA THR A 16 -3.56 -5.62 11.38
C THR A 16 -2.56 -5.92 10.25
N ALA A 17 -2.82 -6.95 9.44
CA ALA A 17 -1.97 -7.29 8.31
C ALA A 17 -1.96 -6.20 7.25
N ALA A 18 -3.14 -5.65 6.90
CA ALA A 18 -3.28 -4.54 5.96
C ALA A 18 -2.55 -3.28 6.45
N ALA A 19 -2.69 -2.93 7.72
CA ALA A 19 -1.97 -1.81 8.33
C ALA A 19 -0.45 -2.03 8.26
N THR A 20 0.02 -3.24 8.55
CA THR A 20 1.45 -3.60 8.47
C THR A 20 1.99 -3.49 7.04
N LEU A 21 1.24 -3.97 6.06
CA LEU A 21 1.61 -3.87 4.64
C LEU A 21 1.67 -2.42 4.17
N ARG A 22 0.69 -1.60 4.56
CA ARG A 22 0.64 -0.16 4.25
C ARG A 22 1.81 0.58 4.88
N ALA A 23 2.11 0.35 6.16
CA ALA A 23 3.27 0.94 6.83
C ALA A 23 4.57 0.57 6.12
N ALA A 24 4.77 -0.72 5.82
CA ALA A 24 5.96 -1.17 5.11
C ALA A 24 6.07 -0.60 3.68
N ALA A 25 4.94 -0.36 3.00
CA ALA A 25 4.94 0.33 1.71
C ALA A 25 5.37 1.79 1.88
N LEU A 26 4.76 2.52 2.82
CA LEU A 26 5.09 3.92 3.11
C LEU A 26 6.58 4.11 3.48
N ASP A 27 7.14 3.24 4.32
CA ASP A 27 8.57 3.27 4.68
C ASP A 27 9.51 3.16 3.47
N ARG A 28 9.06 2.51 2.38
CA ARG A 28 9.82 2.43 1.13
C ARG A 28 9.55 3.59 0.19
N LEU A 29 8.34 4.17 0.25
CA LEU A 29 7.90 5.26 -0.62
C LEU A 29 8.45 6.62 -0.17
N LEU A 30 8.38 6.91 1.14
CA LEU A 30 8.76 8.21 1.71
C LEU A 30 10.19 8.62 1.37
N PRO A 31 11.23 7.77 1.53
CA PRO A 31 12.60 8.13 1.19
C PRO A 31 12.80 8.38 -0.31
N ARG A 32 12.03 7.69 -1.17
CA ARG A 32 12.13 7.81 -2.63
C ARG A 32 11.52 9.11 -3.14
N LEU A 33 10.51 9.62 -2.45
CA LEU A 33 9.85 10.88 -2.76
C LEU A 33 10.43 12.07 -2.00
N ASN A 34 11.47 11.84 -1.18
CA ASN A 34 12.05 12.81 -0.25
C ASN A 34 10.99 13.45 0.67
N LEU A 35 10.01 12.65 1.10
CA LEU A 35 8.93 13.10 1.97
C LEU A 35 9.26 12.77 3.44
N PRO A 36 9.06 13.71 4.38
CA PRO A 36 9.15 13.41 5.80
C PRO A 36 8.00 12.48 6.24
N PRO A 37 8.21 11.68 7.30
CA PRO A 37 7.17 10.77 7.83
C PRO A 37 5.94 11.51 8.38
N ASP A 38 6.08 12.79 8.73
CA ASP A 38 4.98 13.65 9.20
C ASP A 38 4.15 14.24 8.05
N THR A 39 4.43 13.87 6.80
CA THR A 39 3.67 14.34 5.62
C THR A 39 2.22 13.84 5.72
N PRO A 40 1.21 14.69 5.49
CA PRO A 40 -0.18 14.25 5.51
C PRO A 40 -0.45 13.16 4.46
N ALA A 41 -1.27 12.18 4.85
CA ALA A 41 -1.65 11.03 4.03
C ALA A 41 -2.06 11.41 2.60
N ASP A 42 -2.88 12.45 2.47
CA ASP A 42 -3.39 12.94 1.17
C ASP A 42 -2.26 13.48 0.29
N GLU A 43 -1.27 14.18 0.88
CA GLU A 43 -0.12 14.68 0.13
C GLU A 43 0.79 13.53 -0.31
N VAL A 44 1.02 12.53 0.55
CA VAL A 44 1.78 11.33 0.17
C VAL A 44 1.10 10.64 -1.01
N ALA A 45 -0.21 10.42 -0.93
CA ALA A 45 -0.98 9.79 -2.01
C ALA A 45 -0.90 10.59 -3.32
N ALA A 46 -1.06 11.91 -3.27
CA ALA A 46 -0.96 12.77 -4.44
C ALA A 46 0.44 12.71 -5.10
N ARG A 47 1.51 12.72 -4.29
CA ARG A 47 2.90 12.65 -4.79
C ARG A 47 3.21 11.29 -5.39
N VAL A 48 2.78 10.21 -4.73
CA VAL A 48 2.91 8.84 -5.21
C VAL A 48 2.17 8.67 -6.54
N ALA A 49 0.92 9.15 -6.62
CA ALA A 49 0.10 9.08 -7.83
C ALA A 49 0.71 9.86 -9.00
N ALA A 50 1.18 11.08 -8.75
CA ALA A 50 1.85 11.89 -9.77
C ALA A 50 3.11 11.22 -10.33
N HIS A 51 3.89 10.52 -9.49
CA HIS A 51 5.10 9.83 -9.95
C HIS A 51 4.78 8.49 -10.62
N ALA A 52 3.75 7.77 -10.16
CA ALA A 52 3.32 6.49 -10.74
C ALA A 52 2.44 6.65 -12.00
N GLY A 53 1.97 7.86 -12.30
CA GLY A 53 0.99 8.09 -13.36
C GLY A 53 -0.38 7.48 -13.05
N ALA A 54 -0.71 7.32 -11.76
CA ALA A 54 -1.95 6.72 -11.28
C ALA A 54 -2.92 7.79 -10.76
N ASP A 55 -4.16 7.39 -10.50
CA ASP A 55 -5.16 8.28 -9.90
C ASP A 55 -4.88 8.50 -8.40
N PRO A 56 -4.80 9.76 -7.91
CA PRO A 56 -4.55 10.06 -6.50
C PRO A 56 -5.63 9.53 -5.55
N GLU A 57 -6.91 9.50 -5.94
CA GLU A 57 -7.97 8.92 -5.11
C GLU A 57 -7.79 7.42 -4.98
N ARG A 58 -7.41 6.75 -6.09
CA ARG A 58 -7.13 5.31 -6.07
C ARG A 58 -5.93 4.98 -5.19
N VAL A 59 -4.88 5.80 -5.24
CA VAL A 59 -3.69 5.63 -4.40
C VAL A 59 -4.01 5.91 -2.93
N ALA A 60 -4.82 6.92 -2.63
CA ALA A 60 -5.27 7.23 -1.28
C ALA A 60 -6.08 6.06 -0.68
N GLU A 61 -7.02 5.50 -1.44
CA GLU A 61 -7.77 4.29 -1.04
C GLU A 61 -6.84 3.09 -0.79
N LEU A 62 -5.79 2.92 -1.61
CA LEU A 62 -4.84 1.83 -1.42
C LEU A 62 -4.03 1.98 -0.11
N LEU A 63 -3.53 3.19 0.14
CA LEU A 63 -2.62 3.50 1.26
C LEU A 63 -3.37 3.74 2.58
N HIS A 64 -4.58 4.26 2.53
CA HIS A 64 -5.33 4.78 3.68
C HIS A 64 -6.80 4.35 3.72
N GLY A 65 -7.30 3.65 2.69
CA GLY A 65 -8.68 3.21 2.62
C GLY A 65 -9.04 2.08 3.58
N ALA A 66 -10.26 1.57 3.42
CA ALA A 66 -10.84 0.54 4.28
C ALA A 66 -9.97 -0.74 4.35
N GLY A 67 -10.10 -1.48 5.46
CA GLY A 67 -9.46 -2.79 5.62
C GLY A 67 -10.11 -3.84 4.70
N PRO A 68 -9.36 -4.88 4.29
CA PRO A 68 -9.89 -5.94 3.44
C PRO A 68 -10.92 -6.79 4.18
N GLU A 69 -12.05 -7.07 3.54
CA GLU A 69 -13.15 -7.86 4.11
C GLU A 69 -12.80 -9.35 4.18
N ASP A 70 -11.98 -9.82 3.24
CA ASP A 70 -11.54 -11.21 3.15
C ASP A 70 -10.03 -11.37 2.88
N ASP A 71 -9.56 -12.62 2.90
CA ASP A 71 -8.14 -12.94 2.70
C ASP A 71 -7.69 -12.72 1.24
N ARG A 72 -8.63 -12.71 0.28
CA ARG A 72 -8.33 -12.45 -1.13
C ARG A 72 -8.09 -10.96 -1.35
N GLU A 73 -8.93 -10.11 -0.82
CA GLU A 73 -8.75 -8.65 -0.84
C GLU A 73 -7.45 -8.25 -0.13
N LEU A 74 -7.09 -8.92 0.97
CA LEU A 74 -5.80 -8.70 1.63
C LEU A 74 -4.62 -9.04 0.70
N LEU A 75 -4.71 -10.14 -0.05
CA LEU A 75 -3.68 -10.52 -1.02
C LEU A 75 -3.63 -9.57 -2.22
N GLU A 76 -4.79 -9.10 -2.69
CA GLU A 76 -4.88 -8.10 -3.76
C GLU A 76 -4.27 -6.76 -3.31
N LEU A 77 -4.61 -6.29 -2.10
CA LEU A 77 -4.00 -5.12 -1.47
C LEU A 77 -2.47 -5.25 -1.37
N ALA A 78 -1.97 -6.40 -0.92
CA ALA A 78 -0.53 -6.65 -0.83
C ALA A 78 0.16 -6.55 -2.20
N ARG A 79 -0.46 -7.12 -3.24
CA ARG A 79 0.07 -7.09 -4.62
C ARG A 79 0.06 -5.69 -5.20
N ASP A 80 -1.02 -4.93 -4.98
CA ASP A 80 -1.15 -3.57 -5.48
C ASP A 80 -0.13 -2.64 -4.80
N LEU A 81 0.06 -2.76 -3.49
CA LEU A 81 1.08 -1.99 -2.74
C LEU A 81 2.49 -2.31 -3.23
N ASP A 82 2.77 -3.59 -3.45
CA ASP A 82 4.06 -4.07 -3.94
C ASP A 82 4.31 -3.63 -5.41
N ALA A 83 3.28 -3.64 -6.26
CA ALA A 83 3.35 -3.08 -7.61
C ALA A 83 3.60 -1.56 -7.58
N LEU A 84 2.90 -0.82 -6.73
CA LEU A 84 3.07 0.62 -6.57
C LEU A 84 4.49 0.98 -6.13
N THR A 85 5.02 0.27 -5.13
CA THR A 85 6.41 0.46 -4.69
C THR A 85 7.42 0.06 -5.77
N ARG A 86 7.14 -0.92 -6.63
CA ARG A 86 8.00 -1.25 -7.77
C ARG A 86 7.99 -0.19 -8.87
N THR A 87 6.85 0.39 -9.22
CA THR A 87 6.77 1.47 -10.22
C THR A 87 7.62 2.67 -9.81
N LEU A 88 7.71 2.93 -8.51
CA LEU A 88 8.56 3.98 -7.94
C LEU A 88 10.00 3.55 -7.68
N ALA A 89 10.32 2.26 -7.82
CA ALA A 89 11.72 1.88 -7.93
C ALA A 89 12.19 2.35 -9.31
N PRO A 90 13.42 2.88 -9.44
CA PRO A 90 14.01 2.94 -10.75
C PRO A 90 13.94 1.51 -11.31
N HIS A 91 13.32 1.35 -12.47
CA HIS A 91 13.54 0.15 -13.26
C HIS A 91 15.07 -0.07 -13.24
N PRO A 92 15.60 -1.22 -12.79
CA PRO A 92 16.94 -1.55 -13.21
C PRO A 92 16.85 -1.49 -14.73
N THR A 93 17.53 -0.53 -15.34
CA THR A 93 17.78 -0.54 -16.78
C THR A 93 18.58 -1.81 -17.07
N GLU A 94 17.88 -2.95 -17.15
CA GLU A 94 18.31 -4.07 -17.96
C GLU A 94 18.26 -3.57 -19.40
N GLY A 95 19.38 -2.99 -19.84
CA GLY A 95 19.47 -2.41 -21.17
C GLY A 95 20.57 -1.38 -21.33
N ASP A 96 21.82 -1.77 -21.07
CA ASP A 96 22.92 -1.22 -21.86
C ASP A 96 23.82 -2.39 -22.31
N PRO A 97 23.45 -3.13 -23.38
CA PRO A 97 24.39 -4.00 -24.05
C PRO A 97 25.26 -3.12 -24.95
N ARG A 98 26.50 -2.89 -24.53
CA ARG A 98 27.55 -2.42 -25.44
C ARG A 98 28.08 -3.56 -26.30
#